data_AF-A0A9E5MR31-F1
#
_entry.id   AF-A0A9E5MR31-F1
#
_cell.length_a   1.000
_cell.length_b   1.000
_cell.length_c   1.000
_cell.angle_alpha   90.00
_cell.angle_beta   90.00
_cell.angle_gamma   90.00
#
_symmetry.space_group_name_H-M   'P 1'
#
loop_
_entity.id
_entity.type
_entity.pdbx_description
1 polymer ?
#
loop_
_entity_poly.entity_id
_entity_poly.type
_entity_poly.pdbx_seq_one_letter_code
_entity_poly.pdbx_strand_id
1 'polypeptide(L)' 'CGVEGPTSDLDIRRLRNQQKRNLLATLLLSQGTPMLVAGDEFGRTQRGNNNAYCQDNDISWIDWNAIENEES' A
#
# COMPACT_ATOMS: atom_id res chain seq x y z
N CYS A 1 -7.01 0.70 11.22
CA CYS A 1 -6.32 -0.21 12.16
C CYS A 1 -5.81 0.55 13.39
N GLY A 2 -6.70 1.05 14.26
CA GLY A 2 -6.34 1.63 15.57
C GLY A 2 -5.70 3.03 15.57
N VAL A 3 -4.71 3.29 14.70
CA VAL A 3 -3.93 4.55 14.65
C VAL A 3 -3.94 5.13 13.24
N GLU A 4 -3.97 6.46 13.13
CA GLU A 4 -3.82 7.21 11.87
C GLU A 4 -2.33 7.40 11.52
N GLY A 5 -1.98 7.22 10.24
CA GLY A 5 -0.59 7.41 9.78
C GLY A 5 0.41 6.31 10.22
N PRO A 6 1.72 6.57 10.08
CA PRO A 6 2.79 5.65 10.50
C PRO A 6 2.73 5.34 12.00
N THR A 7 3.09 4.12 12.39
CA THR A 7 3.17 3.71 13.79
C THR A 7 4.26 2.65 13.98
N SER A 8 4.90 2.64 15.14
CA SER A 8 5.86 1.62 15.57
C SER A 8 5.19 0.42 16.26
N ASP A 9 3.89 0.49 16.53
CA ASP A 9 3.11 -0.61 17.12
C ASP A 9 3.07 -1.82 16.17
N LEU A 10 3.66 -2.92 16.64
CA LEU A 10 3.80 -4.16 15.86
C LEU A 10 2.46 -4.83 15.58
N ASP A 11 1.50 -4.78 16.51
CA ASP A 11 0.19 -5.39 16.34
C ASP A 11 -0.61 -4.65 15.28
N ILE A 12 -0.54 -3.31 15.28
CA ILE A 12 -1.17 -2.50 14.25
C ILE A 12 -0.54 -2.75 12.87
N ARG A 13 0.79 -2.83 12.78
CA ARG A 13 1.48 -3.13 11.51
C ARG A 13 1.11 -4.51 10.99
N ARG A 14 1.06 -5.53 11.87
CA ARG A 14 0.63 -6.89 11.52
C ARG A 14 -0.80 -6.89 11.00
N LEU A 15 -1.72 -6.22 11.68
CA LEU A 15 -3.12 -6.10 11.24
C LEU A 15 -3.24 -5.42 9.88
N ARG A 16 -2.50 -4.32 9.63
CA ARG A 16 -2.47 -3.64 8.33
C ARG A 16 -1.97 -4.57 7.21
N ASN A 17 -0.91 -5.32 7.45
CA ASN A 17 -0.38 -6.28 6.48
C ASN A 17 -1.39 -7.41 6.18
N GLN A 18 -2.11 -7.89 7.19
CA GLN A 18 -3.18 -8.86 6.99
C GLN A 18 -4.31 -8.27 6.13
N GLN A 19 -4.74 -7.03 6.39
CA GLN A 19 -5.80 -6.38 5.63
C GLN A 19 -5.41 -6.12 4.16
N LYS A 20 -4.16 -5.73 3.89
CA LYS A 20 -3.65 -5.63 2.50
C LYS A 20 -3.83 -6.95 1.75
N ARG A 21 -3.42 -8.07 2.35
CA ARG A 21 -3.56 -9.41 1.75
C ARG A 21 -5.01 -9.83 1.57
N ASN A 22 -5.88 -9.51 2.53
CA ASN A 22 -7.31 -9.80 2.42
C ASN A 22 -7.92 -9.09 1.20
N LEU A 23 -7.63 -7.80 1.01
CA LEU A 23 -8.12 -7.02 -0.14
C LEU A 23 -7.57 -7.56 -1.46
N LEU A 24 -6.27 -7.87 -1.53
CA LEU A 24 -5.66 -8.49 -2.70
C LEU A 24 -6.27 -9.85 -3.02
N ALA A 25 -6.51 -10.70 -2.01
CA ALA A 25 -7.15 -11.99 -2.18
C ALA A 25 -8.58 -11.82 -2.72
N THR A 26 -9.36 -10.88 -2.18
CA THR A 26 -10.70 -10.57 -2.71
C THR A 26 -10.64 -10.11 -4.16
N LEU A 27 -9.71 -9.22 -4.53
CA LEU A 27 -9.55 -8.72 -5.89
C LEU A 27 -9.19 -9.85 -6.88
N LEU A 28 -8.21 -10.69 -6.52
CA LEU A 28 -7.64 -11.70 -7.41
C LEU A 28 -8.47 -12.99 -7.51
N LEU A 29 -9.27 -13.30 -6.50
CA LEU A 29 -10.08 -14.53 -6.45
C LEU A 29 -11.55 -14.30 -6.83
N SER A 30 -11.96 -13.05 -7.05
CA SER A 30 -13.31 -12.73 -7.54
C SER A 30 -13.43 -13.00 -9.04
N GLN A 31 -14.65 -13.29 -9.51
CA GLN A 31 -14.93 -13.46 -10.93
C GLN A 31 -14.78 -12.13 -11.71
N GLY A 32 -14.14 -12.19 -12.88
CA GLY A 32 -13.90 -11.04 -13.75
C GLY A 32 -12.41 -10.83 -14.04
N THR A 33 -12.08 -9.66 -14.58
CA THR A 33 -10.69 -9.26 -14.84
C THR A 33 -10.22 -8.32 -13.73
N PRO A 34 -9.25 -8.71 -12.89
CA PRO A 34 -8.75 -7.84 -11.82
C PRO A 34 -7.96 -6.66 -12.39
N MET A 35 -8.09 -5.50 -11.74
CA MET A 35 -7.25 -4.32 -11.99
C MET A 35 -6.59 -3.91 -10.69
N LEU A 36 -5.25 -3.84 -10.69
CA LEU A 36 -4.45 -3.43 -9.54
C LEU A 36 -3.89 -2.03 -9.77
N VAL A 37 -3.93 -1.19 -8.73
CA VAL A 37 -3.32 0.14 -8.76
C VAL A 37 -1.80 -0.01 -8.66
N ALA A 38 -1.05 0.65 -9.56
CA ALA A 38 0.40 0.58 -9.54
C ALA A 38 0.99 1.06 -8.20
N GLY A 39 1.91 0.27 -7.66
CA GLY A 39 2.54 0.44 -6.36
C GLY A 39 1.80 -0.24 -5.20
N ASP A 40 0.54 -0.65 -5.34
CA ASP A 40 -0.18 -1.35 -4.26
C ASP A 40 0.43 -2.74 -4.00
N GLU A 41 1.06 -3.33 -5.02
CA GLU A 41 1.81 -4.59 -4.93
C GLU A 41 2.96 -4.53 -3.91
N PHE A 42 3.52 -3.34 -3.67
CA PHE A 42 4.60 -3.10 -2.70
C PHE A 42 4.14 -2.23 -1.51
N GLY A 43 2.88 -1.82 -1.47
CA GLY A 43 2.34 -0.98 -0.40
C GLY A 43 2.74 0.50 -0.48
N ARG A 44 2.83 1.05 -1.70
CA ARG A 44 3.05 2.49 -1.95
C ARG A 44 2.13 3.38 -1.11
N THR A 45 2.64 4.51 -0.64
CA THR A 45 1.89 5.46 0.18
C THR A 45 1.86 6.86 -0.43
N GLN A 46 0.69 7.50 -0.38
CA GLN A 46 0.53 8.93 -0.68
C GLN A 46 0.42 9.77 0.61
N ARG A 47 0.89 9.22 1.75
CA ARG A 47 0.85 9.83 3.08
C ARG A 47 -0.54 10.33 3.50
N GLY A 48 -1.58 9.59 3.12
CA GLY A 48 -2.97 9.92 3.44
C GLY A 48 -3.65 10.86 2.44
N ASN A 49 -2.94 11.35 1.41
CA ASN A 49 -3.55 12.09 0.33
C ASN A 49 -4.29 11.12 -0.61
N ASN A 50 -5.60 11.26 -0.75
CA ASN A 50 -6.43 10.46 -1.65
C ASN A 50 -6.66 11.13 -3.02
N ASN A 51 -6.05 12.29 -3.27
CA ASN A 51 -6.20 13.09 -4.48
C ASN A 51 -4.87 13.76 -4.88
N ALA A 52 -3.85 12.95 -5.14
CA ALA A 52 -2.52 13.41 -5.55
C ALA A 52 -2.45 13.89 -7.04
N TYR A 53 -3.49 14.55 -7.55
CA TYR A 53 -3.63 14.87 -8.98
C TYR A 53 -2.59 15.88 -9.51
N CYS A 54 -2.13 16.80 -8.66
CA CYS A 54 -1.18 17.86 -9.00
C CYS A 54 0.20 17.66 -8.36
N GLN A 55 0.47 16.46 -7.84
CA GLN A 55 1.71 16.16 -7.13
C GLN A 55 2.65 15.42 -8.08
N ASP A 56 3.62 16.12 -8.66
CA ASP A 56 4.74 15.51 -9.36
C ASP A 56 5.97 15.51 -8.44
N ASN A 57 5.96 14.59 -7.46
CA ASN A 57 6.99 14.43 -6.43
C ASN A 57 6.84 13.06 -5.74
N ASP A 58 7.65 12.82 -4.70
CA ASP A 58 7.69 11.59 -3.90
C ASP A 58 6.32 11.12 -3.34
N ILE A 59 5.29 11.98 -3.30
CA ILE A 59 3.92 11.57 -2.90
C ILE A 59 3.28 10.69 -3.99
N SER A 60 3.55 10.94 -5.27
CA SER A 60 2.95 10.22 -6.39
C SER A 60 3.89 9.19 -7.02
N TRP A 61 5.20 9.40 -6.93
CA TRP A 61 6.21 8.50 -7.50
C TRP A 61 6.21 7.10 -6.85
N ILE A 62 6.71 6.10 -7.59
CA ILE A 62 7.01 4.78 -7.05
C ILE A 62 8.42 4.82 -6.47
N ASP A 63 8.55 4.54 -5.17
CA ASP A 63 9.84 4.46 -4.49
C ASP A 63 10.44 3.06 -4.66
N TRP A 64 11.24 2.89 -5.71
CA TRP A 64 11.92 1.62 -6.01
C TRP A 64 12.99 1.26 -4.97
N ASN A 65 13.61 2.25 -4.31
CA ASN A 65 14.62 1.98 -3.29
C ASN A 65 14.00 1.34 -2.06
N ALA A 66 12.78 1.75 -1.69
CA ALA A 66 12.06 1.12 -0.57
C ALA A 66 11.75 -0.36 -0.84
N ILE A 67 11.53 -0.75 -2.09
CA ILE A 67 11.22 -2.12 -2.50
C ILE A 67 12.46 -3.01 -2.36
N GLU A 68 13.62 -2.57 -2.87
CA GLU A 68 14.87 -3.34 -2.78
C GLU A 68 15.30 -3.60 -1.32
N ASN A 69 15.02 -2.65 -0.43
CA ASN A 69 15.37 -2.77 1.00
C ASN A 69 14.44 -3.70 1.80
N GLU A 70 13.24 -4.04 1.30
CA GLU A 70 12.36 -5.02 1.95
C GLU A 70 12.71 -6.48 1.56
N GLU A 71 13.45 -6.69 0.46
CA GLU A 71 13.86 -8.02 -0.02
C GLU A 71 15.26 -8.48 0.45
N SER A 72 16.06 -7.59 1.09
CA SER A 72 17.40 -7.88 1.64
C SER A 72 17.42 -8.23 3.14
#